data_AF-A0A6G3XCY5-F1
#
_entry.id   AF-A0A6G3XCY5-F1
#
_cell.length_a   1.000
_cell.length_b   1.000
_cell.length_c   1.000
_cell.angle_alpha   90.00
_cell.angle_beta   90.00
_cell.angle_gamma   90.00
#
_symmetry.space_group_name_H-M   'P 1'
#
loop_
_entity.id
_entity.type
_entity.pdbx_description
1 polymer ?
#
loop_
_entity_poly.entity_id
_entity_poly.type
_entity_poly.pdbx_seq_one_letter_code
_entity_poly.pdbx_strand_id
1 'polypeptide(L)'
;AQITQIQQFAKERKPFLSYWYQPQWLFNEVPMVEVKLPEYTDACAAKDPADIDCAYPTTPLQKFLNADFAERGGEAAAFLKKFHWSEKDQN
;
A
#
# COMPACT_ATOMS: atom_id res chain seq x y z
N ALA A 1 -14.52 -11.13 2.69
CA ALA A 1 -15.74 -10.49 2.16
C ALA A 1 -15.44 -9.56 0.98
N GLN A 2 -14.60 -8.53 1.13
CA GLN A 2 -14.31 -7.56 0.06
C GLN A 2 -13.64 -8.18 -1.18
N ILE A 3 -12.62 -9.04 -1.00
CA ILE A 3 -11.94 -9.74 -2.12
C ILE A 3 -12.93 -10.58 -2.93
N THR A 4 -13.76 -11.39 -2.26
CA THR A 4 -14.79 -12.21 -2.90
C THR A 4 -15.77 -11.36 -3.72
N GLN A 5 -16.14 -10.19 -3.21
CA GLN A 5 -17.03 -9.25 -3.91
C GLN A 5 -16.35 -8.65 -5.15
N ILE A 6 -15.09 -8.24 -5.04
CA ILE A 6 -14.29 -7.73 -6.17
C ILE A 6 -14.16 -8.80 -7.26
N GLN A 7 -13.84 -10.04 -6.90
CA GLN A 7 -13.75 -11.15 -7.85
C GLN A 7 -15.09 -11.43 -8.54
N GLN A 8 -16.19 -11.41 -7.79
CA GLN A 8 -17.52 -11.59 -8.36
C GLN A 8 -17.88 -10.46 -9.33
N PHE A 9 -17.64 -9.20 -8.96
CA PHE A 9 -17.89 -8.06 -9.83
C PHE A 9 -17.02 -8.10 -11.09
N ALA A 10 -15.75 -8.47 -10.97
CA ALA A 10 -14.87 -8.66 -12.11
C ALA A 10 -15.39 -9.77 -13.06
N LYS A 11 -15.82 -10.91 -12.50
CA LYS A 11 -16.41 -12.03 -13.26
C LYS A 11 -17.69 -11.63 -13.97
N GLU A 12 -18.55 -10.86 -13.30
CA GLU A 12 -19.80 -10.33 -13.85
C GLU A 12 -19.59 -9.11 -14.76
N ARG A 13 -18.37 -8.59 -14.87
CA ARG A 13 -18.03 -7.32 -15.54
C ARG A 13 -18.87 -6.15 -15.01
N LYS A 14 -19.20 -6.18 -13.72
CA LYS A 14 -19.92 -5.13 -13.03
C LYS A 14 -18.94 -4.03 -12.61
N PRO A 15 -19.15 -2.76 -12.99
CA PRO A 15 -18.31 -1.66 -12.53
C PRO A 15 -18.32 -1.57 -11.01
N PHE A 16 -17.14 -1.33 -10.43
CA PHE A 16 -16.99 -1.10 -9.00
C PHE A 16 -15.89 -0.08 -8.72
N LEU A 17 -16.00 0.57 -7.57
CA LEU A 17 -15.00 1.48 -7.01
C LEU A 17 -14.78 1.09 -5.56
N SER A 18 -13.52 0.97 -5.14
CA SER A 18 -13.17 0.59 -3.77
C SER A 18 -11.88 1.30 -3.36
N TYR A 19 -11.76 1.59 -2.06
CA TYR A 19 -10.47 1.85 -1.46
C TYR A 19 -9.63 0.57 -1.48
N TRP A 20 -8.40 0.65 -1.98
CA TRP A 20 -7.48 -0.48 -2.16
C TRP A 20 -6.02 0.00 -2.11
N TYR A 21 -5.05 -0.92 -2.03
CA TYR A 21 -3.63 -0.59 -1.88
C TYR A 21 -2.73 -1.55 -2.67
N GLN A 22 -1.56 -1.07 -3.11
CA GLN A 22 -0.48 -1.86 -3.69
C GLN A 22 0.74 -1.87 -2.75
N PRO A 23 1.51 -2.97 -2.64
CA PRO A 23 1.32 -4.28 -3.28
C PRO A 23 0.16 -5.08 -2.69
N GLN A 24 -0.56 -5.84 -3.52
CA GLN A 24 -1.61 -6.77 -3.11
C GLN A 24 -1.89 -7.80 -4.23
N TRP A 25 -1.91 -9.10 -3.90
CA TRP A 25 -1.95 -10.21 -4.88
C TRP A 25 -3.13 -10.20 -5.87
N LEU A 26 -4.26 -9.58 -5.53
CA LEU A 26 -5.48 -9.54 -6.34
C LEU A 26 -5.26 -8.76 -7.64
N PHE A 27 -4.28 -7.86 -7.69
CA PHE A 27 -3.91 -7.18 -8.95
C PHE A 27 -3.40 -8.17 -10.02
N ASN A 28 -2.92 -9.36 -9.63
CA ASN A 28 -2.53 -10.42 -10.57
C ASN A 28 -3.74 -11.15 -11.19
N GLU A 29 -4.91 -11.13 -10.54
CA GLU A 29 -6.12 -11.81 -11.01
C GLU A 29 -7.14 -10.85 -11.61
N VAL A 30 -7.28 -9.66 -11.02
CA VAL A 30 -8.23 -8.63 -11.41
C VAL A 30 -7.43 -7.40 -11.82
N PRO A 31 -7.48 -6.98 -13.10
CA PRO A 31 -6.68 -5.86 -13.61
C PRO A 31 -7.28 -4.51 -13.18
N MET A 32 -7.28 -4.25 -11.88
CA MET A 32 -7.71 -2.99 -11.28
C MET A 32 -6.66 -1.92 -11.54
N VAL A 33 -7.12 -0.67 -11.65
CA VAL A 33 -6.24 0.49 -11.79
C VAL A 33 -6.60 1.54 -10.75
N GLU A 34 -5.61 2.29 -10.31
CA GLU A 34 -5.81 3.44 -9.43
C GLU A 34 -6.53 4.57 -10.19
N VAL A 35 -7.52 5.18 -9.54
CA VAL A 35 -8.10 6.45 -10.01
C VAL A 35 -7.12 7.56 -9.74
N LYS A 36 -6.62 8.22 -10.80
CA LYS A 36 -5.66 9.32 -10.69
C LYS A 36 -6.36 10.60 -10.23
N LEU A 37 -6.02 11.03 -9.02
CA LEU A 37 -6.40 12.31 -8.42
C LEU A 37 -5.24 13.33 -8.55
N PRO A 38 -5.45 14.62 -8.27
CA PRO A 38 -4.36 15.60 -8.18
C PRO A 38 -3.26 15.12 -7.24
N GLU A 39 -1.98 15.30 -7.58
CA GLU A 39 -0.90 14.69 -6.81
C GLU A 39 -0.87 15.15 -5.35
N TYR A 40 -0.47 14.23 -4.46
CA TYR A 40 -0.20 14.56 -3.07
C TYR A 40 0.92 15.60 -2.96
N THR A 41 0.74 16.58 -2.08
CA THR A 41 1.80 17.50 -1.64
C THR A 41 1.63 17.78 -0.14
N ASP A 42 2.70 18.16 0.54
CA ASP A 42 2.61 18.56 1.95
C ASP A 42 1.68 19.77 2.14
N ALA A 43 1.60 20.65 1.14
CA ALA A 43 0.66 21.77 1.14
C ALA A 43 -0.80 21.30 1.08
N CYS A 44 -1.10 20.25 0.32
CA CYS A 44 -2.43 19.64 0.31
C CYS A 44 -2.75 18.96 1.64
N ALA A 45 -1.79 18.25 2.23
CA ALA A 45 -1.97 17.56 3.51
C ALA A 45 -2.19 18.52 4.70
N ALA A 46 -1.73 19.76 4.58
CA ALA A 46 -1.91 20.80 5.59
C ALA A 46 -3.27 21.52 5.54
N LYS A 47 -4.10 21.26 4.51
CA LYS A 47 -5.47 21.80 4.42
C LYS A 47 -6.36 21.22 5.52
N ASP A 48 -7.47 21.89 5.78
CA ASP A 48 -8.52 21.31 6.63
C ASP A 48 -9.03 20.00 6.00
N PRO A 49 -9.37 18.96 6.80
CA PRO A 49 -9.76 17.66 6.26
C PRO A 49 -10.91 17.68 5.24
N ALA A 50 -11.80 18.68 5.34
CA ALA A 50 -12.91 18.87 4.40
C ALA A 50 -12.47 19.44 3.04
N ASP A 51 -11.27 20.04 2.97
CA ASP A 51 -10.73 20.74 1.80
C ASP A 51 -9.61 19.95 1.10
N ILE A 52 -9.32 18.73 1.55
CA ILE A 52 -8.33 17.85 0.91
C ILE A 52 -8.90 17.36 -0.43
N ASP A 53 -8.18 17.68 -1.50
CA ASP A 53 -8.56 17.45 -2.90
C ASP A 53 -7.47 16.72 -3.70
N CYS A 54 -6.45 16.19 -3.04
CA CYS A 54 -5.35 15.44 -3.66
C CYS A 54 -5.41 13.93 -3.38
N ALA A 55 -4.59 13.19 -4.11
CA ALA A 55 -4.32 11.78 -3.95
C ALA A 55 -3.69 11.46 -2.59
N TYR A 56 -3.71 10.17 -2.27
CA TYR A 56 -3.00 9.62 -1.12
C TYR A 56 -1.48 9.73 -1.33
N PRO A 57 -0.70 9.97 -0.25
CA PRO A 57 0.74 9.90 -0.33
C PRO A 57 1.22 8.47 -0.59
N THR A 58 2.34 8.33 -1.28
CA THR A 58 3.06 7.06 -1.31
C THR A 58 3.64 6.78 0.06
N THR A 59 3.14 5.74 0.73
CA THR A 59 3.61 5.35 2.07
C THR A 59 4.75 4.36 1.95
N PRO A 60 5.96 4.66 2.45
CA PRO A 60 7.04 3.68 2.49
C PRO A 60 6.71 2.58 3.51
N LEU A 61 6.97 1.31 3.15
CA LEU A 61 6.85 0.19 4.09
C LEU A 61 8.05 0.21 5.06
N GLN A 62 7.86 0.85 6.21
CA GLN A 62 8.91 1.03 7.21
C GLN A 62 9.05 -0.19 8.14
N LYS A 63 10.30 -0.53 8.47
CA LYS A 63 10.62 -1.57 9.46
C LYS A 63 11.01 -0.89 10.76
N PHE A 64 10.26 -1.15 11.82
CA PHE A 64 10.59 -0.72 13.17
C PHE A 64 11.10 -1.93 13.96
N LEU A 65 12.26 -1.77 14.57
CA LEU A 65 12.87 -2.79 15.43
C LEU A 65 12.85 -2.25 16.86
N ASN A 66 12.60 -3.14 17.83
CA ASN A 66 12.90 -2.83 19.23
C ASN A 66 14.38 -2.40 19.37
N ALA A 67 14.65 -1.38 20.19
CA ALA A 67 15.98 -0.77 20.31
C ALA A 67 17.06 -1.80 20.72
N ASP A 68 16.81 -2.53 21.80
CA ASP A 68 17.73 -3.56 22.30
C ASP A 68 17.98 -4.66 21.28
N PHE A 69 16.95 -5.06 20.53
CA PHE A 69 17.10 -6.04 19.45
C PHE A 69 17.91 -5.47 18.27
N ALA A 70 17.69 -4.20 17.92
CA ALA A 70 18.44 -3.53 16.85
C ALA A 70 19.93 -3.39 17.17
N GLU A 71 20.28 -3.31 18.47
CA GLU A 71 21.66 -3.25 18.96
C GLU A 71 22.28 -4.64 19.19
N ARG A 72 21.54 -5.56 19.81
CA ARG A 72 22.08 -6.84 20.34
C ARG A 72 21.60 -8.09 19.59
N GLY A 73 20.73 -7.95 18.60
CA GLY A 73 20.13 -9.07 17.85
C GLY A 73 21.04 -9.76 16.82
N GLY A 74 22.32 -9.39 16.75
CA GLY A 74 23.34 -10.06 15.94
C GLY A 74 22.98 -10.17 14.45
N GLU A 75 23.23 -11.35 13.88
CA GLU A 75 23.02 -11.63 12.45
C GLU A 75 21.55 -11.44 12.03
N ALA A 76 20.59 -11.76 12.89
CA ALA A 76 19.17 -11.60 12.59
C ALA A 76 18.79 -10.12 12.43
N ALA A 77 19.24 -9.25 13.33
CA ALA A 77 19.01 -7.81 13.22
C ALA A 77 19.73 -7.22 11.98
N ALA A 78 20.94 -7.70 11.67
CA ALA A 78 21.67 -7.29 10.48
C ALA A 78 20.96 -7.72 9.19
N PHE A 79 20.41 -8.94 9.16
CA PHE A 79 19.60 -9.44 8.05
C PHE A 79 18.34 -8.58 7.87
N LEU A 80 17.55 -8.38 8.93
CA LEU A 80 16.31 -7.61 8.86
C LEU A 80 16.53 -6.16 8.44
N LYS A 81 17.65 -5.54 8.82
CA LYS A 81 18.04 -4.19 8.33
C LYS A 81 18.26 -4.18 6.82
N LYS A 82 18.94 -5.19 6.27
CA LYS A 82 19.28 -5.31 4.84
C LYS A 82 18.15 -5.87 3.97
N PHE A 83 17.24 -6.64 4.56
CA PHE A 83 16.15 -7.30 3.86
C PHE A 83 15.22 -6.27 3.20
N HIS A 84 14.95 -6.43 1.91
CA HIS A 84 14.06 -5.57 1.16
C HIS A 84 13.27 -6.41 0.15
N TRP A 85 11.99 -6.09 0.00
CA TRP A 85 11.14 -6.64 -1.03
C TRP A 85 10.58 -5.51 -1.89
N SER A 86 10.65 -5.71 -3.19
CA SER A 86 9.95 -4.89 -4.18
C SER A 86 8.44 -5.16 -4.14
N GLU A 87 7.66 -4.36 -4.88
CA GLU A 87 6.24 -4.67 -5.11
C GLU A 87 6.06 -6.05 -5.77
N LYS A 88 6.98 -6.40 -6.69
CA LYS A 88 6.98 -7.69 -7.38
C LYS A 88 7.28 -8.86 -6.44
N ASP A 89 8.12 -8.68 -5.43
CA ASP A 89 8.42 -9.74 -4.46
C ASP A 89 7.25 -9.98 -3.48
N GLN A 90 6.30 -9.04 -3.40
CA GLN A 90 5.14 -9.07 -2.50
C GLN A 90 3.85 -9.56 -3.19
N ASN A 91 3.87 -9.77 -4.50
CA ASN A 91 2.74 -10.20 -5.34
C ASN A 91 3.03 -11.54 -6.01
#